data_AF-A0A846PMG0-F1
#
_entry.id   AF-A0A846PMG0-F1
#
_cell.length_a   1.000
_cell.length_b   1.000
_cell.length_c   1.000
_cell.angle_alpha   90.00
_cell.angle_beta   90.00
_cell.angle_gamma   90.00
#
_symmetry.space_group_name_H-M   'P 1'
#
loop_
_entity.id
_entity.type
_entity.pdbx_description
1 polymer ?
#
loop_
_entity_poly.entity_id
_entity_poly.type
_entity_poly.pdbx_seq_one_letter_code
_entity_poly.pdbx_strand_id
1 'polypeptide(L)'
;MAVDLVWLGLVLLFAPVLGAYAKLVKDKRGFIWLTGAGALYLLAAAFTVEIEWIPSGLQYGNMIFSVIALIATFIGALMVAVSVFK
;
A
#
# COMPACT_ATOMS: atom_id res chain seq x y z
N MET A 1 -15.40 2.00 -2.77
CA MET A 1 -14.11 2.41 -3.37
C MET A 1 -13.18 3.09 -2.36
N ALA A 2 -13.54 4.24 -1.77
CA ALA A 2 -12.71 4.90 -0.74
C ALA A 2 -12.43 3.98 0.46
N VAL A 3 -13.48 3.34 0.98
CA VAL A 3 -13.42 2.40 2.12
C VAL A 3 -12.49 1.23 1.82
N ASP A 4 -12.54 0.67 0.61
CA ASP A 4 -11.72 -0.48 0.21
C ASP A 4 -10.23 -0.12 0.17
N LEU A 5 -9.90 1.07 -0.35
CA LEU A 5 -8.54 1.60 -0.39
C LEU A 5 -7.98 1.86 1.03
N VAL A 6 -8.82 2.36 1.94
CA VAL A 6 -8.44 2.56 3.34
C VAL A 6 -8.09 1.23 3.99
N TRP A 7 -8.93 0.22 3.85
CA TRP A 7 -8.67 -1.11 4.41
C TRP A 7 -7.42 -1.76 3.82
N LEU A 8 -7.24 -1.68 2.49
CA LEU A 8 -6.03 -2.15 1.81
C LEU A 8 -4.78 -1.45 2.36
N GLY A 9 -4.84 -0.14 2.50
CA GLY A 9 -3.77 0.67 3.07
C GLY A 9 -3.40 0.21 4.48
N LEU A 10 -4.39 0.07 5.36
CA LEU A 10 -4.18 -0.37 6.74
C LEU A 10 -3.61 -1.79 6.82
N VAL A 11 -4.15 -2.75 6.07
CA VAL A 11 -3.65 -4.13 6.06
C VAL A 11 -2.18 -4.18 5.67
N LEU A 12 -1.77 -3.42 4.65
CA LEU A 12 -0.39 -3.36 4.21
C LEU A 12 0.55 -2.68 5.22
N LEU A 13 0.06 -1.70 5.97
CA LEU A 13 0.80 -1.10 7.08
C LEU A 13 0.98 -2.06 8.28
N PHE A 14 0.04 -2.98 8.49
CA PHE A 14 0.14 -4.01 9.53
C PHE A 14 0.93 -5.25 9.10
N ALA A 15 1.10 -5.50 7.81
CA ALA A 15 1.85 -6.65 7.30
C ALA A 15 3.27 -6.81 7.89
N PRO A 16 4.08 -5.73 8.06
CA PRO A 16 5.39 -5.82 8.72
C PRO A 16 5.30 -6.26 10.19
N VAL A 17 4.27 -5.81 10.91
CA VAL A 17 4.05 -6.16 12.32
C VAL A 17 3.76 -7.65 12.42
N LEU A 18 2.81 -8.14 11.62
CA LEU A 18 2.46 -9.57 11.57
C LEU A 18 3.65 -10.44 11.14
N GLY A 19 4.41 -9.99 10.14
CA GLY A 19 5.62 -10.67 9.68
C GLY A 19 6.73 -10.75 10.72
N ALA A 20 6.92 -9.68 11.51
CA ALA A 20 7.88 -9.66 12.61
C ALA A 20 7.47 -10.61 13.74
N TYR A 21 6.18 -10.67 14.09
CA TYR A 21 5.65 -11.63 15.07
C TYR A 21 5.86 -13.07 14.63
N ALA A 22 5.65 -13.36 13.34
CA ALA A 22 5.82 -14.71 12.80
C ALA A 22 7.28 -15.17 12.76
N LYS A 23 8.27 -14.25 12.80
CA LYS A 23 9.72 -14.52 12.65
C LYS A 23 10.10 -15.32 11.38
N LEU A 24 9.22 -15.36 10.38
CA LEU A 24 9.39 -16.14 9.15
C LEU A 24 10.27 -15.43 8.11
N VAL A 25 10.42 -14.11 8.23
CA VAL A 25 11.04 -13.26 7.19
C VAL A 25 12.37 -12.71 7.69
N LYS A 26 13.46 -13.13 7.04
CA LYS A 26 14.83 -12.67 7.33
C LYS A 26 15.13 -11.31 6.71
N ASP A 27 14.63 -11.05 5.50
CA ASP A 27 14.83 -9.79 4.79
C ASP A 27 13.63 -8.84 4.94
N LYS A 28 13.85 -7.71 5.61
CA LYS A 28 12.80 -6.71 5.90
C LYS A 28 12.50 -5.77 4.73
N ARG A 29 13.25 -5.84 3.62
CA ARG A 29 13.08 -4.91 2.49
C ARG A 29 11.71 -5.03 1.83
N GLY A 30 11.16 -6.24 1.73
CA GLY A 30 9.82 -6.45 1.19
C GLY A 30 8.73 -5.76 2.01
N PHE A 31 8.89 -5.71 3.34
CA PHE A 31 7.97 -4.99 4.21
C PHE A 31 8.01 -3.48 4.03
N ILE A 32 9.17 -2.90 3.70
CA ILE A 32 9.28 -1.45 3.40
C ILE A 32 8.41 -1.09 2.19
N TRP A 33 8.46 -1.92 1.14
CA TRP A 33 7.61 -1.75 -0.04
C TRP A 33 6.13 -1.88 0.28
N LEU A 34 5.74 -2.85 1.13
CA LEU A 34 4.36 -3.01 1.57
C LEU A 34 3.88 -1.82 2.40
N THR A 35 4.69 -1.31 3.34
CA THR A 35 4.36 -0.09 4.10
C THR A 35 4.20 1.12 3.18
N GLY A 36 5.11 1.29 2.22
CA GLY A 36 5.03 2.35 1.22
C GLY A 36 3.76 2.26 0.37
N ALA A 37 3.42 1.06 -0.08
CA ALA A 37 2.17 0.80 -0.79
C ALA A 37 0.94 1.11 0.07
N GLY A 38 0.98 0.75 1.35
CA GLY A 38 -0.08 1.05 2.31
C GLY A 38 -0.34 2.55 2.44
N ALA A 39 0.72 3.35 2.58
CA ALA A 39 0.62 4.82 2.61
C ALA A 39 0.06 5.39 1.29
N LEU A 40 0.46 4.83 0.15
CA LEU A 40 -0.04 5.26 -1.17
C LEU A 40 -1.53 4.94 -1.36
N TYR A 41 -2.03 3.80 -0.86
CA TYR A 41 -3.46 3.50 -0.88
C TYR A 41 -4.28 4.42 0.03
N LEU A 42 -3.74 4.82 1.20
CA LEU A 42 -4.39 5.82 2.06
C LEU A 42 -4.43 7.19 1.38
N LEU A 43 -3.35 7.58 0.69
CA LEU A 43 -3.32 8.79 -0.12
C LEU A 43 -4.35 8.70 -1.27
N ALA A 44 -4.40 7.58 -1.99
CA ALA A 44 -5.38 7.36 -3.04
C ALA A 44 -6.82 7.52 -2.53
N ALA A 45 -7.12 6.97 -1.34
CA ALA A 45 -8.40 7.13 -0.67
C ALA A 45 -8.72 8.60 -0.35
N ALA A 46 -7.74 9.39 0.09
CA ALA A 46 -7.95 10.81 0.37
C ALA A 46 -8.37 11.59 -0.90
N PHE A 47 -7.86 11.21 -2.08
CA PHE A 47 -8.24 11.82 -3.36
C PHE A 47 -9.60 11.34 -3.91
N THR A 48 -10.26 10.38 -3.25
CA THR A 48 -11.64 10.00 -3.62
C THR A 48 -12.72 10.89 -3.00
N VAL A 49 -12.34 11.75 -2.05
CA VAL A 49 -13.26 12.72 -1.45
C VAL A 49 -13.42 13.88 -2.44
N GLU A 50 -14.63 14.05 -2.96
CA GLU A 50 -14.96 15.21 -3.80
C GLU A 50 -14.97 16.46 -2.93
N ILE A 51 -14.04 17.37 -3.22
CA ILE A 51 -13.89 18.63 -2.51
C ILE A 51 -14.13 19.75 -3.53
N GLU A 52 -15.18 20.56 -3.31
CA GLU A 52 -15.67 21.57 -4.27
C GLU A 52 -14.61 22.57 -4.76
N TRP A 53 -13.57 22.82 -3.95
CA TRP A 53 -12.51 23.78 -4.25
C TRP A 53 -11.25 23.16 -4.89
N ILE A 54 -11.25 21.84 -5.14
CA ILE A 54 -10.10 21.14 -5.73
C ILE A 54 -10.20 21.13 -7.27
N PRO A 55 -9.13 21.60 -7.98
CA PRO A 55 -9.10 21.57 -9.44
C PRO A 55 -9.31 20.16 -10.00
N SER A 56 -10.08 20.04 -11.09
CA SER A 56 -10.46 18.76 -11.72
C SER A 56 -9.28 17.83 -12.06
N GLY A 57 -8.08 18.37 -12.30
CA GLY A 57 -6.86 17.57 -12.52
C GLY A 57 -6.42 16.72 -11.33
N LEU A 58 -6.74 17.12 -10.09
CA LEU A 58 -6.42 16.36 -8.87
C LEU A 58 -7.37 15.17 -8.66
N GLN A 59 -8.48 15.08 -9.39
CA GLN A 59 -9.41 13.93 -9.35
C GLN A 59 -8.75 12.64 -9.86
N TYR A 60 -7.71 12.75 -10.70
CA TYR A 60 -6.92 11.60 -11.17
C TYR A 60 -5.92 11.09 -10.13
N GLY A 61 -5.74 11.81 -9.01
CA GLY A 61 -4.82 11.44 -7.94
C GLY A 61 -5.11 10.03 -7.41
N ASN A 62 -6.38 9.68 -7.24
CA ASN A 62 -6.78 8.33 -6.83
C ASN A 62 -6.21 7.26 -7.79
N MET A 63 -6.34 7.45 -9.11
CA MET A 63 -5.87 6.49 -10.10
C MET A 63 -4.35 6.35 -10.07
N ILE A 64 -3.63 7.48 -10.05
CA ILE A 64 -2.16 7.50 -10.07
C ILE A 64 -1.60 6.80 -8.83
N PHE A 65 -2.07 7.21 -7.63
CA PHE A 65 -1.59 6.62 -6.38
C PHE A 65 -1.98 5.14 -6.26
N SER A 66 -3.19 4.75 -6.69
CA SER A 66 -3.62 3.34 -6.69
C SER A 66 -2.75 2.46 -7.58
N VAL A 67 -2.36 2.93 -8.76
CA VAL A 67 -1.51 2.17 -9.69
C VAL A 67 -0.10 1.99 -9.12
N ILE A 68 0.50 3.06 -8.60
CA ILE A 68 1.84 2.99 -7.98
C ILE A 68 1.80 2.08 -6.74
N ALA A 69 0.77 2.21 -5.91
CA ALA A 69 0.56 1.36 -4.74
C ALA A 69 0.44 -0.12 -5.13
N LEU A 70 -0.27 -0.43 -6.21
CA LEU A 70 -0.41 -1.79 -6.71
C LEU A 70 0.95 -2.39 -7.11
N ILE A 71 1.75 -1.64 -7.88
CA ILE A 71 3.09 -2.08 -8.29
C ILE A 71 3.99 -2.32 -7.06
N ALA A 72 4.00 -1.37 -6.12
CA ALA A 72 4.76 -1.50 -4.87
C ALA A 72 4.30 -2.70 -4.03
N THR A 73 2.99 -2.99 -4.01
CA THR A 73 2.42 -4.15 -3.33
C THR A 73 2.94 -5.45 -3.94
N PHE A 74 2.94 -5.58 -5.28
CA PHE A 74 3.47 -6.75 -5.95
C PHE A 74 4.95 -6.97 -5.68
N ILE A 75 5.76 -5.90 -5.77
CA ILE A 75 7.20 -5.97 -5.48
C ILE A 75 7.43 -6.41 -4.03
N GLY A 76 6.76 -5.76 -3.08
CA GLY A 76 6.87 -6.08 -1.66
C GLY A 76 6.45 -7.52 -1.35
N ALA A 77 5.32 -7.97 -1.89
CA ALA A 77 4.80 -9.32 -1.69
C ALA A 77 5.75 -10.38 -2.26
N LEU A 78 6.29 -10.17 -3.47
CA LEU A 78 7.28 -11.07 -4.07
C LEU A 78 8.55 -11.15 -3.23
N MET A 79 9.07 -10.01 -2.76
CA MET A 79 10.27 -9.98 -1.91
C MET A 79 10.05 -10.69 -0.57
N VAL A 80 8.90 -10.49 0.06
CA VAL A 80 8.54 -11.19 1.31
C VAL A 80 8.42 -12.68 1.04
N ALA A 81 7.71 -13.10 -0.01
CA ALA A 81 7.55 -14.51 -0.36
C ALA A 81 8.92 -15.19 -0.59
N VAL A 82 9.80 -14.57 -1.39
CA VAL A 82 11.15 -15.08 -1.64
C VAL A 82 11.95 -15.21 -0.34
N SER A 83 11.79 -14.27 0.61
CA SER A 83 12.47 -14.36 1.90
C SER A 83 11.93 -15.46 2.82
N VAL A 84 10.68 -15.92 2.63
CA VAL A 84 10.11 -17.02 3.41
C VAL A 84 10.57 -18.38 2.85
N PHE A 85 10.68 -18.50 1.53
CA PHE A 85 11.04 -19.77 0.86
C PHE A 85 12.55 -20.00 0.67
N LYS A 86 13.41 -19.02 1.01
CA LYS A 86 14.88 -19.15 1.01
C LYS A 86 15.45 -19.25 2.43
#